data_AF-A0A0W0S3L0-F1
#
_entry.id   AF-A0A0W0S3L0-F1
#
_cell.length_a   1.000
_cell.length_b   1.000
_cell.length_c   1.000
_cell.angle_alpha   90.00
_cell.angle_beta   90.00
_cell.angle_gamma   90.00
#
_symmetry.space_group_name_H-M   'P 1'
#
loop_
_entity.id
_entity.type
_entity.pdbx_description
1 polymer ?
#
loop_
_entity_poly.entity_id
_entity_poly.type
_entity_poly.pdbx_seq_one_letter_code
_entity_poly.pdbx_strand_id
1 'polypeptide(L)'
;MDTFITLGITLFAELLAFLLLIIRKIPKNHIINWIFFIIGLNLLTNPLAQMFYSSLKILNIPGLDWLITEILVILGEAVLIYGIMRQSFQRALLYSMLLNVTSILVGALLCWSNILPWCY
;
A
#
# COMPACT_ATOMS: atom_id res chain seq x y z
N MET A 1 13.72 4.96 9.98
CA MET A 1 12.27 5.14 9.82
C MET A 1 11.60 4.16 10.76
N ASP A 2 10.68 4.60 11.60
CA ASP A 2 10.05 3.72 12.58
C ASP A 2 9.02 2.85 11.84
N THR A 3 9.37 1.59 11.59
CA THR A 3 8.62 0.69 10.72
C THR A 3 7.20 0.47 11.23
N PHE A 4 7.01 0.52 12.56
CA PHE A 4 5.70 0.38 13.20
C PHE A 4 4.79 1.57 12.94
N ILE A 5 5.32 2.79 13.07
CA ILE A 5 4.54 4.01 12.84
C ILE A 5 4.18 4.11 11.36
N THR A 6 5.13 3.78 10.47
CA THR A 6 4.92 3.78 9.02
C THR A 6 3.82 2.78 8.64
N LEU A 7 3.94 1.52 9.11
CA LEU A 7 2.94 0.49 8.90
C LEU A 7 1.56 0.89 9.42
N GLY A 8 1.49 1.51 10.61
CA GLY A 8 0.23 1.96 11.20
C GLY A 8 -0.47 3.02 10.36
N ILE A 9 0.29 3.98 9.83
CA ILE A 9 -0.24 5.03 8.96
C ILE A 9 -0.70 4.45 7.62
N THR A 10 0.11 3.58 7.01
CA THR A 10 -0.24 2.92 5.74
C THR A 10 -1.52 2.12 5.90
N LEU A 11 -1.61 1.29 6.95
CA LEU A 11 -2.81 0.51 7.27
C LEU A 11 -4.04 1.40 7.48
N PHE A 12 -3.90 2.48 8.25
CA PHE A 12 -5.01 3.40 8.50
C PHE A 12 -5.48 4.06 7.20
N ALA A 13 -4.55 4.56 6.38
CA ALA A 13 -4.85 5.23 5.12
C ALA A 13 -5.54 4.28 4.14
N GLU A 14 -5.04 3.05 4.01
CA GLU A 14 -5.59 2.05 3.09
C GLU A 14 -6.95 1.51 3.54
N LEU A 15 -7.14 1.30 4.84
CA LEU A 15 -8.46 0.96 5.38
C LEU A 15 -9.46 2.10 5.13
N LEU A 16 -9.03 3.35 5.30
CA LEU A 16 -9.88 4.50 5.03
C LEU A 16 -10.22 4.62 3.53
N ALA A 17 -9.24 4.38 2.64
CA ALA A 17 -9.46 4.32 1.20
C ALA A 17 -10.41 3.20 0.80
N PHE A 18 -10.27 2.02 1.42
CA PHE A 18 -11.20 0.92 1.25
C PHE A 18 -12.63 1.31 1.65
N LEU A 19 -12.81 1.89 2.84
CA LEU A 19 -14.11 2.29 3.36
C LEU A 19 -14.77 3.40 2.53
N LEU A 20 -14.00 4.32 1.94
CA LEU A 20 -14.55 5.43 1.15
C LEU A 20 -14.78 5.08 -0.32
N LEU A 21 -13.85 4.34 -0.94
CA LEU A 21 -13.79 4.19 -2.40
C LEU A 21 -14.18 2.78 -2.88
N ILE A 22 -13.78 1.73 -2.14
CA ILE A 22 -13.86 0.35 -2.61
C ILE A 22 -15.08 -0.39 -2.05
N ILE A 23 -15.48 -0.12 -0.80
CA ILE A 23 -16.55 -0.86 -0.10
C ILE A 23 -17.87 -0.90 -0.88
N ARG A 24 -18.20 0.18 -1.62
CA ARG A 24 -19.42 0.30 -2.42
C ARG A 24 -19.46 -0.67 -3.61
N LYS A 25 -18.30 -1.18 -4.02
CA LYS A 25 -18.13 -2.10 -5.15
C LYS A 25 -18.04 -3.56 -4.72
N ILE A 26 -18.11 -3.84 -3.41
CA ILE A 26 -17.91 -5.18 -2.83
C ILE A 26 -19.23 -5.67 -2.21
N PRO A 27 -19.60 -6.95 -2.40
CA PRO A 27 -20.78 -7.51 -1.74
C PRO A 27 -20.58 -7.52 -0.22
N LYS A 28 -21.63 -7.17 0.54
CA LYS A 28 -21.56 -6.99 2.01
C LYS A 28 -20.93 -8.18 2.75
N ASN A 29 -21.19 -9.39 2.28
CA ASN A 29 -20.69 -10.64 2.88
C ASN A 29 -19.16 -10.81 2.78
N HIS A 30 -18.49 -10.05 1.91
CA HIS A 30 -17.03 -10.12 1.73
C HIS A 30 -16.28 -8.96 2.39
N ILE A 31 -16.96 -7.97 2.97
CA ILE A 31 -16.32 -6.76 3.52
C ILE A 31 -15.29 -7.12 4.60
N ILE A 32 -15.64 -8.02 5.51
CA ILE A 32 -14.75 -8.45 6.60
C ILE A 32 -13.50 -9.14 6.02
N ASN A 33 -13.68 -10.01 5.02
CA ASN A 33 -12.55 -10.68 4.35
C ASN A 33 -11.62 -9.67 3.69
N TRP A 34 -12.16 -8.61 3.09
CA TRP A 34 -11.37 -7.53 2.52
C TRP A 34 -10.58 -6.75 3.58
N ILE A 35 -11.17 -6.46 4.73
CA ILE A 35 -10.47 -5.78 5.83
C ILE A 35 -9.30 -6.63 6.33
N PHE A 36 -9.53 -7.92 6.61
CA PHE A 36 -8.46 -8.83 7.01
C PHE A 36 -7.39 -9.00 5.93
N PHE A 37 -7.82 -9.03 4.66
CA PHE A 37 -6.90 -9.10 3.53
C PHE A 37 -6.01 -7.86 3.46
N ILE A 38 -6.55 -6.64 3.56
CA ILE A 38 -5.75 -5.40 3.54
C ILE A 38 -4.74 -5.37 4.68
N ILE A 39 -5.16 -5.78 5.89
CA ILE A 39 -4.27 -5.86 7.05
C ILE A 39 -3.14 -6.86 6.80
N GLY A 40 -3.47 -8.09 6.37
CA GLY A 40 -2.49 -9.12 6.08
C GLY A 40 -1.57 -8.77 4.91
N LEU A 41 -2.10 -8.11 3.89
CA LEU A 41 -1.37 -7.64 2.73
C LEU A 41 -0.28 -6.65 3.16
N ASN A 42 -0.64 -5.61 3.90
CA ASN A 42 0.28 -4.59 4.39
C ASN A 42 1.36 -5.12 5.33
N LEU A 43 1.03 -6.14 6.14
CA LEU A 43 2.00 -6.82 7.00
C LEU A 43 3.06 -7.58 6.20
N LEU A 44 2.75 -7.98 4.96
CA LEU A 44 3.68 -8.66 4.06
C LEU A 44 4.38 -7.68 3.11
N THR A 45 3.64 -6.77 2.48
CA THR A 45 4.15 -5.90 1.42
C THR A 45 5.06 -4.82 1.96
N ASN A 46 4.80 -4.24 3.14
CA ASN A 46 5.69 -3.20 3.70
C ASN A 46 7.10 -3.71 4.03
N PRO A 47 7.29 -4.84 4.76
CA PRO A 47 8.63 -5.39 4.97
C PRO A 47 9.33 -5.80 3.67
N LEU A 48 8.59 -6.39 2.73
CA LEU A 48 9.13 -6.76 1.42
C LEU A 48 9.58 -5.54 0.63
N ALA A 49 8.77 -4.48 0.59
CA ALA A 49 9.11 -3.21 -0.04
C ALA A 49 10.40 -2.64 0.53
N GLN A 50 10.58 -2.68 1.86
CA GLN A 50 11.80 -2.24 2.51
C GLN A 50 13.03 -3.08 2.14
N MET A 51 12.88 -4.41 2.01
CA MET A 51 13.96 -5.28 1.55
C MET A 51 14.34 -5.00 0.09
N PHE A 52 13.35 -4.83 -0.79
CA PHE A 52 13.56 -4.49 -2.20
C PHE A 52 14.22 -3.12 -2.35
N TYR A 53 13.70 -2.11 -1.65
CA TYR A 53 14.25 -0.76 -1.65
C TYR A 53 15.71 -0.76 -1.18
N SER A 54 16.02 -1.48 -0.09
CA SER A 54 17.40 -1.58 0.42
C SER A 54 18.35 -2.26 -0.58
N SER A 55 17.84 -3.23 -1.34
CA SER A 55 18.61 -3.92 -2.39
C SER A 55 18.80 -3.05 -3.64
N LEU A 56 17.80 -2.25 -4.00
CA LEU A 56 17.84 -1.35 -5.16
C LEU A 56 18.69 -0.10 -4.92
N LYS A 57 18.85 0.36 -3.67
CA LYS A 57 19.77 1.45 -3.32
C LYS A 57 21.20 1.23 -3.81
N ILE A 58 21.60 -0.02 -4.01
CA ILE A 58 22.91 -0.39 -4.57
C ILE A 58 23.09 0.16 -6.00
N LEU A 59 22.01 0.41 -6.74
CA LEU A 59 22.03 0.94 -8.11
C LEU A 59 22.33 2.45 -8.20
N ASN A 60 22.37 3.18 -7.06
CA ASN A 60 22.83 4.58 -6.94
C ASN A 60 22.11 5.62 -7.84
N ILE A 61 20.90 5.34 -8.33
CA ILE A 61 20.07 6.31 -9.07
C ILE A 61 18.99 6.85 -8.10
N PRO A 62 19.08 8.12 -7.68
CA PRO A 62 18.16 8.68 -6.70
C PRO A 62 16.73 8.74 -7.24
N GLY A 63 15.77 8.19 -6.50
CA GLY A 63 14.33 8.24 -6.78
C GLY A 63 13.82 7.13 -7.70
N LEU A 64 14.69 6.52 -8.50
CA LEU A 64 14.34 5.39 -9.36
C LEU A 64 14.15 4.10 -8.53
N ASP A 65 14.94 3.95 -7.48
CA ASP A 65 14.82 2.88 -6.49
C ASP A 65 13.44 2.85 -5.83
N TRP A 66 12.96 4.00 -5.37
CA TRP A 66 11.62 4.15 -4.79
C TRP A 66 10.53 3.84 -5.81
N LEU A 67 10.60 4.44 -7.01
CA LEU A 67 9.58 4.24 -8.04
C LEU A 67 9.46 2.77 -8.48
N ILE A 68 10.59 2.07 -8.63
CA ILE A 68 10.58 0.63 -8.97
C ILE A 68 9.97 -0.18 -7.83
N THR A 69 10.32 0.13 -6.57
CA THR A 69 9.72 -0.54 -5.40
C THR A 69 8.20 -0.37 -5.39
N GLU A 70 7.68 0.84 -5.59
CA GLU A 70 6.23 1.09 -5.61
C GLU A 70 5.53 0.33 -6.75
N ILE A 71 6.12 0.31 -7.94
CA ILE A 71 5.56 -0.46 -9.08
C ILE A 71 5.48 -1.95 -8.74
N LEU A 72 6.53 -2.50 -8.13
CA LEU A 72 6.56 -3.90 -7.73
C LEU A 72 5.52 -4.22 -6.64
N VAL A 73 5.35 -3.32 -5.67
CA VAL A 73 4.31 -3.45 -4.63
C VAL A 73 2.93 -3.45 -5.26
N ILE A 74 2.61 -2.46 -6.10
CA ILE A 74 1.31 -2.35 -6.76
C ILE A 74 1.00 -3.60 -7.60
N LEU A 75 1.98 -4.10 -8.36
CA LEU A 75 1.80 -5.31 -9.16
C LEU A 75 1.62 -6.55 -8.29
N GLY A 76 2.42 -6.70 -7.23
CA GLY A 76 2.33 -7.83 -6.31
C GLY A 76 0.96 -7.88 -5.61
N GLU A 77 0.49 -6.74 -5.13
CA GLU A 77 -0.83 -6.61 -4.53
C GLU A 77 -1.96 -6.86 -5.52
N ALA A 78 -1.85 -6.35 -6.75
CA ALA A 78 -2.82 -6.63 -7.80
C ALA A 78 -2.91 -8.14 -8.10
N VAL A 79 -1.78 -8.85 -8.12
CA VAL A 79 -1.77 -10.32 -8.28
C VAL A 79 -2.45 -11.01 -7.09
N LEU A 80 -2.20 -10.56 -5.86
CA LEU A 80 -2.84 -11.11 -4.66
C LEU A 80 -4.35 -10.86 -4.62
N ILE A 81 -4.80 -9.66 -5.00
CA ILE A 81 -6.23 -9.34 -5.10
C ILE A 81 -6.89 -10.15 -6.23
N TYR A 82 -6.22 -10.32 -7.36
CA TYR A 82 -6.69 -11.17 -8.46
C TYR A 82 -6.84 -12.63 -8.00
N GLY A 83 -5.81 -13.21 -7.36
CA GLY A 83 -5.79 -14.62 -6.97
C GLY A 83 -6.70 -14.95 -5.78
N ILE A 84 -6.62 -14.15 -4.71
CA ILE A 84 -7.29 -14.45 -3.43
C ILE A 84 -8.71 -13.91 -3.44
N MET A 85 -8.90 -12.66 -3.86
CA MET A 85 -10.22 -12.01 -3.86
C MET A 85 -11.02 -12.28 -5.16
N ARG A 86 -10.44 -13.05 -6.09
CA ARG A 86 -11.04 -13.46 -7.38
C ARG A 86 -11.61 -12.29 -8.17
N GLN A 87 -11.01 -11.12 -8.06
CA GLN A 87 -11.36 -9.96 -8.88
C GLN A 87 -10.75 -10.10 -10.27
N SER A 88 -11.29 -9.40 -11.28
CA SER A 88 -10.59 -9.28 -12.56
C SER A 88 -9.27 -8.52 -12.37
N PHE A 89 -8.24 -8.87 -13.15
CA PHE A 89 -6.91 -8.24 -13.02
C PHE A 89 -6.98 -6.70 -13.15
N GLN A 90 -7.81 -6.20 -14.07
CA GLN A 90 -8.04 -4.75 -14.23
C GLN A 90 -8.58 -4.09 -12.93
N ARG A 91 -9.54 -4.74 -12.26
CA ARG A 91 -10.07 -4.23 -10.97
C ARG A 91 -9.06 -4.37 -9.86
N ALA A 92 -8.32 -5.48 -9.84
CA ALA A 92 -7.28 -5.73 -8.85
C ALA A 92 -6.17 -4.67 -8.91
N LEU A 93 -5.72 -4.33 -10.12
CA LEU A 93 -4.75 -3.27 -10.37
C LEU A 93 -5.28 -1.90 -9.96
N LEU A 94 -6.54 -1.59 -10.30
CA LEU A 94 -7.18 -0.35 -9.87
C LEU A 94 -7.32 -0.26 -8.34
N TYR A 95 -7.68 -1.35 -7.67
CA TYR A 95 -7.79 -1.37 -6.21
C TYR A 95 -6.44 -1.22 -5.53
N SER A 96 -5.41 -1.94 -5.97
CA SER A 96 -4.06 -1.77 -5.42
C SER A 96 -3.53 -0.36 -5.66
N MET A 97 -3.70 0.21 -6.85
CA MET A 97 -3.32 1.61 -7.11
C MET A 97 -4.04 2.58 -6.17
N LEU A 98 -5.34 2.41 -5.96
CA LEU A 98 -6.09 3.27 -5.05
C LEU A 98 -5.55 3.19 -3.63
N LEU A 99 -5.30 1.98 -3.13
CA LEU A 99 -4.76 1.76 -1.78
C LEU A 99 -3.39 2.45 -1.62
N ASN A 100 -2.43 2.14 -2.50
CA ASN A 100 -1.07 2.70 -2.43
C ASN A 100 -1.03 4.21 -2.65
N VAL A 101 -1.76 4.73 -3.63
CA VAL A 101 -1.77 6.19 -3.87
C VAL A 101 -2.34 6.93 -2.67
N THR A 102 -3.37 6.38 -2.01
CA THR A 102 -3.91 7.02 -0.81
C THR A 102 -2.94 6.98 0.38
N SER A 103 -2.22 5.88 0.59
CA SER A 103 -1.23 5.81 1.67
C SER A 103 -0.04 6.74 1.42
N ILE A 104 0.44 6.83 0.18
CA ILE A 104 1.48 7.79 -0.23
C ILE A 104 1.01 9.23 0.00
N LEU A 105 -0.20 9.59 -0.44
CA LEU A 105 -0.73 10.94 -0.27
C LEU A 105 -0.91 11.31 1.20
N VAL A 106 -1.43 10.40 2.02
CA VAL A 106 -1.56 10.62 3.47
C VAL A 106 -0.18 10.79 4.10
N GLY A 107 0.79 9.93 3.77
CA GLY A 107 2.16 10.06 4.24
C GLY A 107 2.80 11.40 3.86
N ALA A 108 2.64 11.83 2.61
CA ALA A 108 3.15 13.11 2.12
C ALA A 108 2.50 14.31 2.84
N LEU A 109 1.18 14.27 3.07
CA LEU A 109 0.47 15.32 3.82
C LEU A 109 0.95 15.40 5.27
N LEU A 110 1.12 14.26 5.94
CA LEU A 110 1.64 14.19 7.31
C LEU A 110 3.09 14.68 7.41
N CYS A 111 3.89 14.43 6.38
CA CYS A 111 5.23 15.00 6.26
C CYS A 111 5.20 16.53 6.08
N TRP A 112 4.38 17.04 5.16
CA TRP A 112 4.28 18.47 4.94
C TRP A 112 3.76 19.22 6.18
N SER A 113 2.91 18.58 6.98
CA SER A 113 2.43 19.14 8.25
C SER A 113 3.40 18.96 9.43
N ASN A 114 4.61 18.44 9.20
CA ASN A 114 5.65 18.19 10.22
C ASN A 114 5.17 17.33 11.40
N ILE A 115 4.17 16.47 11.17
CA ILE A 115 3.62 15.57 12.19
C ILE A 115 4.53 14.35 12.37
N LEU A 116 5.19 13.93 11.29
CA LEU A 116 6.03 12.75 11.29
C LEU A 116 7.50 13.10 11.57
N PRO A 117 8.17 12.36 12.47
CA PRO A 117 9.49 12.71 12.98
C PRO A 117 10.64 12.48 11.97
N TRP A 118 10.36 11.93 10.79
CA TRP A 118 11.35 11.57 9.78
C TRP A 118 11.21 12.36 8.47
N CYS A 119 10.43 13.44 8.47
CA CYS A 119 10.20 14.28 7.29
C CYS A 119 11.18 15.46 7.16
N TYR A 120 12.28 15.38 7.91
CA TYR A 120 13.39 16.34 7.95
C TYR A 120 14.52 15.92 7.03
#